data_AF-A0A9X2ALF1-F1
#
_entry.id   AF-A0A9X2ALF1-F1
#
_cell.length_a   1.000
_cell.length_b   1.000
_cell.length_c   1.000
_cell.angle_alpha   90.00
_cell.angle_beta   90.00
_cell.angle_gamma   90.00
#
_symmetry.space_group_name_H-M   'P 1'
#
loop_
_entity.id
_entity.type
_entity.pdbx_description
1 polymer ?
#
loop_
_entity_poly.entity_id
_entity_poly.type
_entity_poly.pdbx_seq_one_letter_code
_entity_poly.pdbx_strand_id
1 'polypeptide(L)'
;MDSNLHDLAMLAIPSEFLPIHRLGTPPHDEWMAVLPDSTEIVVADVNGKPSPIGIEKAIAIVQSRAYLEARARQLLVPLGKEDGEWRLVTIDFGGAAQHHDCEFLMCFAFQVTKTDLADTSPYVEVGFALPVRLSASPSFSPMFILTIQTTAGLDG
;
A
#
# COMPACT_ATOMS: atom_id res chain seq x y z
N MET A 1 19.27 -18.50 -13.00
CA MET A 1 20.26 -17.48 -12.54
C MET A 1 19.53 -16.54 -11.57
N ASP A 2 18.81 -17.13 -10.61
CA ASP A 2 17.64 -16.48 -9.99
C ASP A 2 17.87 -16.07 -8.53
N SER A 3 18.96 -16.54 -7.91
CA SER A 3 19.33 -16.19 -6.52
C SER A 3 19.61 -14.69 -6.35
N ASN A 4 20.18 -14.02 -7.36
CA ASN A 4 20.57 -12.60 -7.25
C ASN A 4 19.39 -11.63 -7.10
N LEU A 5 18.23 -11.92 -7.70
CA LEU A 5 17.06 -11.04 -7.63
C LEU A 5 16.33 -11.17 -6.29
N HIS A 6 16.29 -12.39 -5.73
CA HIS A 6 15.74 -12.66 -4.41
C HIS A 6 16.61 -12.02 -3.32
N ASP A 7 17.93 -12.16 -3.41
CA ASP A 7 18.88 -11.54 -2.47
C ASP A 7 18.88 -10.00 -2.54
N LEU A 8 18.74 -9.41 -3.73
CA LEU A 8 18.59 -7.96 -3.89
C LEU A 8 17.27 -7.40 -3.34
N ALA A 9 16.24 -8.23 -3.24
CA ALA A 9 14.95 -7.82 -2.70
C ALA A 9 14.84 -8.05 -1.18
N MET A 10 15.53 -9.07 -0.65
CA MET A 10 15.85 -9.17 0.78
C MET A 10 16.67 -7.98 1.28
N LEU A 11 17.46 -7.34 0.40
CA LEU A 11 18.14 -6.07 0.66
C LEU A 11 17.22 -4.84 0.60
N ALA A 12 16.05 -4.94 -0.04
CA ALA A 12 15.17 -3.80 -0.32
C ALA A 12 14.11 -3.57 0.77
N ILE A 13 13.57 -4.63 1.35
CA ILE A 13 12.72 -4.52 2.55
C ILE A 13 13.63 -4.63 3.77
N PRO A 14 13.70 -3.62 4.65
CA PRO A 14 14.47 -3.72 5.87
C PRO A 14 14.08 -5.00 6.62
N SER A 15 15.08 -5.71 7.14
CA SER A 15 14.86 -6.92 7.94
C SER A 15 14.06 -6.65 9.23
N GLU A 16 13.87 -5.38 9.57
CA GLU A 16 13.26 -4.91 10.81
C GLU A 16 11.82 -4.46 10.56
N PHE A 17 10.90 -5.42 10.66
CA PHE A 17 9.49 -5.13 10.86
C PHE A 17 9.26 -4.74 12.32
N LEU A 18 8.54 -3.64 12.54
CA LEU A 18 8.13 -3.19 13.86
C LEU A 18 6.64 -3.47 14.07
N PRO A 19 6.22 -3.92 15.26
CA PRO A 19 4.81 -4.13 15.55
C PRO A 19 4.10 -2.77 15.56
N ILE A 20 2.94 -2.72 14.91
CA ILE A 20 2.05 -1.56 14.89
C ILE A 20 0.64 -1.99 15.30
N HIS A 21 -0.06 -1.10 15.98
CA HIS A 21 -1.46 -1.29 16.33
C HIS A 21 -2.26 -0.27 15.55
N ARG A 22 -2.95 -0.72 14.50
CA ARG A 22 -3.83 0.17 13.76
C ARG A 22 -5.17 0.25 14.45
N LEU A 23 -5.55 1.48 14.79
CA LEU A 23 -6.86 1.80 15.33
C LEU A 23 -7.88 1.66 14.18
N GLY A 24 -8.44 0.45 14.06
CA GLY A 24 -9.53 0.10 13.16
C GLY A 24 -10.67 -0.56 13.93
N THR A 25 -11.78 -0.87 13.25
CA THR A 25 -12.84 -1.71 13.82
C THR A 25 -13.01 -2.96 12.96
N PRO A 26 -12.52 -4.14 13.40
CA PRO A 26 -11.78 -4.38 14.63
C PRO A 26 -10.34 -3.83 14.61
N PRO A 27 -9.70 -3.61 15.76
CA PRO A 27 -8.27 -3.31 15.81
C PRO A 27 -7.49 -4.53 15.30
N HIS A 28 -6.41 -4.26 14.57
CA HIS A 28 -5.57 -5.30 13.98
C HIS A 28 -4.13 -5.14 14.47
N ASP A 29 -3.57 -6.26 14.96
CA ASP A 29 -2.14 -6.38 15.21
C ASP A 29 -1.45 -6.63 13.87
N GLU A 30 -0.57 -5.72 13.50
CA GLU A 30 0.15 -5.75 12.23
C GLU A 30 1.63 -5.44 12.45
N TRP A 31 2.41 -5.69 11.42
CA TRP A 31 3.84 -5.40 11.42
C TRP A 31 4.17 -4.52 10.23
N MET A 32 5.00 -3.51 10.46
CA MET A 32 5.35 -2.51 9.47
C MET A 32 6.86 -2.42 9.26
N ALA A 33 7.26 -2.36 8.00
CA ALA A 33 8.60 -1.93 7.58
C ALA A 33 8.46 -0.67 6.71
N VAL A 34 9.45 0.23 6.75
CA VAL A 34 9.44 1.46 5.95
C VAL A 34 10.59 1.43 4.95
N LEU A 35 10.27 1.56 3.67
CA LEU A 35 11.26 1.59 2.59
C LEU A 35 12.01 2.95 2.56
N PRO A 36 13.17 3.04 1.87
CA PRO A 36 13.94 4.29 1.79
C PRO A 36 13.16 5.50 1.23
N ASP A 37 12.14 5.28 0.41
CA ASP A 37 11.26 6.31 -0.13
C ASP A 37 10.00 6.54 0.71
N SER A 38 10.04 6.09 1.96
CA SER A 38 8.97 6.15 2.98
C SER A 38 7.66 5.44 2.60
N THR A 39 7.69 4.51 1.65
CA THR A 39 6.56 3.59 1.47
C THR A 39 6.51 2.61 2.64
N GLU A 40 5.34 2.49 3.26
CA GLU A 40 5.06 1.55 4.33
C GLU A 40 4.70 0.18 3.76
N ILE A 41 5.36 -0.87 4.25
CA ILE A 41 5.03 -2.27 3.98
C ILE A 41 4.37 -2.82 5.22
N VAL A 42 3.13 -3.26 5.10
CA VAL A 42 2.35 -3.78 6.23
C VAL A 42 2.04 -5.24 6.00
N VAL A 43 2.27 -6.06 7.00
CA VAL A 43 1.95 -7.49 6.98
C VAL A 43 1.17 -7.85 8.24
N ALA A 44 0.23 -8.79 8.11
CA ALA A 44 -0.53 -9.27 9.25
C ALA A 44 0.37 -9.87 10.34
N ASP A 45 -0.05 -9.76 11.59
CA ASP A 45 0.50 -10.59 12.67
C ASP A 45 0.09 -12.06 12.49
N VAL A 46 1.05 -12.95 12.69
CA VAL A 46 0.86 -14.39 12.84
C VAL A 46 1.64 -14.87 14.06
N ASN A 47 0.92 -15.01 15.18
CA ASN A 47 1.45 -15.48 16.47
C ASN A 47 2.56 -14.57 17.04
N GLY A 48 2.33 -13.25 17.04
CA GLY A 48 3.27 -12.27 17.58
C GLY A 48 4.49 -12.04 16.70
N LYS A 49 4.37 -12.29 15.39
CA LYS A 49 5.44 -12.15 14.39
C LYS A 49 4.84 -11.70 13.05
N PRO A 50 5.62 -11.02 12.20
CA PRO A 50 5.16 -10.68 10.86
C PRO A 50 4.88 -11.94 10.04
N SER A 51 3.76 -11.96 9.31
CA SER A 51 3.36 -13.08 8.45
C SER A 51 4.47 -13.43 7.44
N PRO A 52 5.03 -14.66 7.46
CA PRO A 52 6.05 -15.07 6.50
C PRO A 52 5.57 -15.00 5.05
N ILE A 53 4.32 -15.41 4.79
CA ILE A 53 3.69 -15.31 3.46
C ILE A 53 3.48 -13.85 3.07
N GLY A 54 3.11 -12.99 4.02
CA GLY A 54 2.99 -11.55 3.79
C GLY A 54 4.33 -10.93 3.38
N ILE A 55 5.42 -11.32 4.04
CA ILE A 55 6.79 -10.89 3.70
C ILE A 55 7.18 -11.36 2.30
N GLU A 56 6.99 -12.63 1.97
CA GLU A 56 7.32 -13.17 0.64
C GLU A 56 6.56 -12.43 -0.48
N LYS A 57 5.27 -12.17 -0.27
CA LYS A 57 4.46 -11.40 -1.21
C LYS A 57 4.91 -9.94 -1.29
N ALA A 58 5.25 -9.32 -0.16
CA ALA A 58 5.77 -7.96 -0.14
C ALA A 58 7.07 -7.85 -0.95
N ILE A 59 7.99 -8.79 -0.79
CA ILE A 59 9.23 -8.87 -1.58
C ILE A 59 8.90 -8.93 -3.07
N ALA A 60 7.99 -9.81 -3.50
CA ALA A 60 7.60 -9.96 -4.90
C ALA A 60 6.95 -8.69 -5.49
N ILE A 61 6.09 -8.01 -4.72
CA ILE A 61 5.49 -6.74 -5.13
C ILE A 61 6.52 -5.62 -5.20
N VAL A 62 7.43 -5.52 -4.23
CA VAL A 62 8.53 -4.53 -4.24
C VAL A 62 9.43 -4.73 -5.46
N GLN A 63 9.70 -5.97 -5.88
CA GLN A 63 10.45 -6.26 -7.11
C GLN A 63 9.70 -5.79 -8.38
N SER A 64 8.37 -5.86 -8.37
CA SER A 64 7.51 -5.47 -9.48
C SER A 64 7.05 -4.01 -9.40
N ARG A 65 7.56 -3.25 -8.43
CA ARG A 65 7.01 -1.97 -7.99
C ARG A 65 6.95 -0.92 -9.09
N ALA A 66 8.04 -0.72 -9.83
CA ALA A 66 8.09 0.29 -10.88
C ALA A 66 6.99 0.08 -11.94
N TYR A 67 6.72 -1.17 -12.31
CA TYR A 67 5.66 -1.52 -13.23
C TYR A 67 4.27 -1.26 -12.64
N LEU A 68 4.03 -1.73 -11.41
CA LEU A 68 2.75 -1.58 -10.72
C LEU A 68 2.42 -0.10 -10.46
N GLU A 69 3.40 0.70 -10.05
CA GLU A 69 3.23 2.13 -9.84
C GLU A 69 2.91 2.88 -11.14
N ALA A 70 3.66 2.62 -12.21
CA ALA A 70 3.39 3.25 -13.50
C ALA A 70 1.97 2.92 -13.97
N ARG A 71 1.54 1.67 -13.77
CA ARG A 71 0.19 1.24 -14.12
C ARG A 71 -0.88 1.91 -13.25
N ALA A 72 -0.67 1.96 -11.93
CA ALA A 72 -1.59 2.64 -11.01
C ALA A 72 -1.72 4.12 -11.34
N ARG A 73 -0.62 4.84 -11.59
CA ARG A 73 -0.63 6.25 -11.99
C ARG A 73 -1.42 6.49 -13.27
N GLN A 74 -1.30 5.63 -14.28
CA GLN A 74 -2.14 5.72 -15.49
C GLN A 74 -3.63 5.64 -15.18
N LEU A 75 -4.01 4.81 -14.21
CA LEU A 75 -5.41 4.62 -13.80
C LEU A 75 -5.93 5.79 -12.97
N LEU A 76 -5.04 6.60 -12.39
CA LEU A 76 -5.37 7.82 -11.66
C LEU A 76 -5.54 9.05 -12.57
N VAL A 77 -5.10 8.98 -13.84
CA VAL A 77 -5.21 10.08 -14.83
C VAL A 77 -6.64 10.65 -14.92
N PRO A 78 -7.71 9.83 -14.98
CA PRO A 78 -9.07 10.35 -15.07
C PRO A 78 -9.55 11.10 -13.82
N LEU A 79 -8.85 10.98 -12.68
CA LEU A 79 -9.24 11.65 -11.43
C LEU A 79 -8.88 13.15 -11.40
N GLY A 80 -8.32 13.70 -12.48
CA GLY A 80 -8.28 15.15 -12.72
C GLY A 80 -7.62 15.96 -11.61
N LYS A 81 -6.38 15.60 -11.27
CA LYS A 81 -5.62 16.25 -10.21
C LYS A 81 -4.43 17.02 -10.78
N GLU A 82 -4.68 18.27 -11.15
CA GLU A 82 -3.84 19.02 -12.10
C GLU A 82 -2.59 19.65 -11.46
N ASP A 83 -2.59 19.95 -10.15
CA ASP A 83 -1.51 20.67 -9.46
C ASP A 83 -0.89 19.89 -8.29
N GLY A 84 -0.78 18.57 -8.40
CA GLY A 84 -0.16 17.76 -7.35
C GLY A 84 0.42 16.45 -7.84
N GLU A 85 1.07 15.76 -6.92
CA GLU A 85 1.75 14.50 -7.22
C GLU A 85 1.10 13.35 -6.47
N TRP A 86 0.93 12.26 -7.19
CA TRP A 86 0.59 10.98 -6.58
C TRP A 86 1.85 10.37 -5.97
N ARG A 87 1.72 9.77 -4.78
CA ARG A 87 2.78 9.05 -4.09
C ARG A 87 2.24 7.72 -3.61
N LEU A 88 3.00 6.64 -3.85
CA LEU A 88 2.72 5.36 -3.20
C LEU A 88 3.06 5.49 -1.71
N VAL A 89 2.06 5.32 -0.84
CA VAL A 89 2.23 5.47 0.61
C VAL A 89 2.30 4.12 1.31
N THR A 90 1.53 3.13 0.86
CA THR A 90 1.44 1.84 1.56
C THR A 90 1.29 0.67 0.58
N ILE A 91 1.92 -0.45 0.91
CA ILE A 91 1.63 -1.78 0.37
C ILE A 91 1.23 -2.66 1.56
N ASP A 92 -0.01 -3.15 1.55
CA ASP A 92 -0.65 -3.79 2.69
C ASP A 92 -1.04 -5.24 2.37
N PHE A 93 -0.55 -6.18 3.17
CA PHE A 93 -0.92 -7.61 3.19
C PHE A 93 -1.54 -7.98 4.56
N GLY A 94 -2.01 -6.97 5.28
CA GLY A 94 -2.53 -7.02 6.63
C GLY A 94 -4.05 -6.92 6.68
N GLY A 95 -4.55 -6.36 7.77
CA GLY A 95 -5.95 -6.15 8.09
C GLY A 95 -6.71 -5.34 7.05
N ALA A 96 -6.11 -4.32 6.44
CA ALA A 96 -6.79 -3.54 5.40
C ALA A 96 -7.04 -4.38 4.13
N ALA A 97 -6.05 -5.15 3.69
CA ALA A 97 -6.25 -6.08 2.58
C ALA A 97 -7.27 -7.18 2.92
N GLN A 98 -7.21 -7.73 4.14
CA GLN A 98 -8.16 -8.75 4.62
C GLN A 98 -9.59 -8.22 4.70
N HIS A 99 -9.79 -6.99 5.19
CA HIS A 99 -11.11 -6.36 5.30
C HIS A 99 -11.81 -6.23 3.94
N HIS A 100 -11.04 -6.13 2.87
CA HIS A 100 -11.54 -6.01 1.50
C HIS A 100 -11.51 -7.35 0.73
N ASP A 101 -11.29 -8.49 1.39
CA ASP A 101 -11.15 -9.82 0.77
C ASP A 101 -10.10 -9.83 -0.37
N CYS A 102 -8.99 -9.13 -0.16
CA CYS A 102 -7.90 -8.97 -1.12
C CYS A 102 -6.60 -9.66 -0.65
N GLU A 103 -5.80 -10.12 -1.59
CA GLU A 103 -4.46 -10.67 -1.33
C GLU A 103 -3.46 -9.60 -0.91
N PHE A 104 -3.64 -8.38 -1.42
CA PHE A 104 -2.89 -7.18 -1.05
C PHE A 104 -3.63 -5.92 -1.47
N LEU A 105 -3.24 -4.78 -0.90
CA LEU A 105 -3.74 -3.45 -1.20
C LEU A 105 -2.56 -2.46 -1.35
N MET A 106 -2.46 -1.78 -2.49
CA MET A 106 -1.51 -0.68 -2.74
C MET A 106 -2.24 0.66 -2.65
N CYS A 107 -1.82 1.54 -1.74
CA CYS A 107 -2.45 2.84 -1.54
C CYS A 107 -1.59 3.97 -2.10
N PHE A 108 -2.19 4.80 -2.95
CA PHE A 108 -1.62 6.05 -3.43
C PHE A 108 -2.31 7.21 -2.76
N ALA A 109 -1.52 8.13 -2.20
CA ALA A 109 -1.99 9.41 -1.77
C ALA A 109 -1.73 10.46 -2.84
N PHE A 110 -2.68 11.36 -3.04
CA PHE A 110 -2.44 12.59 -3.74
C PHE A 110 -2.23 13.72 -2.74
N GLN A 111 -1.18 14.49 -2.97
CA GLN A 111 -0.94 15.71 -2.24
C GLN A 111 -0.81 16.86 -3.24
N VAL A 112 -1.62 17.91 -3.06
CA VAL A 112 -1.48 19.15 -3.83
C VAL A 112 -0.13 19.78 -3.52
N THR A 113 0.55 20.25 -4.56
CA THR A 113 1.75 21.09 -4.42
C THR A 113 1.28 22.48 -3.99
N LYS A 114 1.12 22.72 -2.68
CA LYS A 114 0.70 24.04 -2.22
C LYS A 114 1.84 25.04 -2.26
N THR A 115 1.57 26.16 -2.91
CA THR A 115 2.34 27.41 -2.85
C THR A 115 1.84 28.37 -1.76
N ASP A 116 0.78 28.04 -1.01
CA ASP A 116 0.18 28.96 -0.03
C ASP A 116 0.06 28.36 1.38
N LEU A 117 0.45 29.16 2.39
CA LEU A 117 0.72 28.74 3.77
C LEU A 117 -0.54 28.58 4.64
N ALA A 118 -1.73 28.87 4.13
CA ALA A 118 -2.94 29.06 4.95
C ALA A 118 -4.10 28.08 4.71
N ASP A 119 -4.05 27.21 3.70
CA ASP A 119 -5.17 26.29 3.43
C ASP A 119 -4.85 24.84 3.84
N THR A 120 -5.87 24.10 4.26
CA THR A 120 -5.86 22.64 4.41
C THR A 120 -5.60 21.95 3.06
N SER A 121 -4.47 21.24 2.90
CA SER A 121 -4.17 20.54 1.64
C SER A 121 -5.10 19.34 1.47
N PRO A 122 -5.88 19.25 0.38
CA PRO A 122 -6.75 18.11 0.18
C PRO A 122 -5.88 16.87 -0.02
N TYR A 123 -5.94 15.98 0.97
CA TYR A 123 -5.41 14.63 0.91
C TYR A 123 -6.47 13.73 0.31
N VAL A 124 -6.09 12.82 -0.57
CA VAL A 124 -6.98 11.82 -1.15
C VAL A 124 -6.20 10.55 -1.37
N GLU A 125 -6.66 9.45 -0.80
CA GLU A 125 -6.11 8.12 -1.02
C GLU A 125 -6.87 7.34 -2.09
N VAL A 126 -6.17 6.43 -2.79
CA VAL A 126 -6.75 5.47 -3.72
C VAL A 126 -6.03 4.14 -3.56
N GLY A 127 -6.80 3.08 -3.33
CA GLY A 127 -6.33 1.71 -3.21
C GLY A 127 -6.43 0.91 -4.51
N PHE A 128 -5.43 0.11 -4.80
CA PHE A 128 -5.43 -0.90 -5.86
C PHE A 128 -5.23 -2.26 -5.23
N ALA A 129 -6.13 -3.19 -5.49
CA ALA A 129 -6.13 -4.46 -4.79
C ALA A 129 -6.25 -5.64 -5.75
N LEU A 130 -5.67 -6.75 -5.35
CA LEU A 130 -5.88 -8.02 -6.03
C LEU A 130 -6.85 -8.87 -5.18
N PRO A 131 -8.01 -9.30 -5.71
CA PRO A 131 -8.93 -10.16 -4.96
C PRO A 131 -8.26 -11.47 -4.55
N VAL A 132 -8.63 -11.98 -3.38
CA VAL A 132 -8.26 -13.34 -2.99
C VAL A 132 -8.78 -14.31 -4.05
N ARG A 133 -7.86 -15.08 -4.62
CA ARG A 133 -8.22 -16.16 -5.54
C ARG A 133 -8.88 -17.29 -4.78
N LEU A 134 -10.20 -17.23 -4.64
CA LEU A 134 -11.00 -18.43 -4.43
C LEU A 134 -10.79 -19.31 -5.67
N SER A 135 -10.44 -20.57 -5.46
CA SER A 135 -9.93 -21.55 -6.41
C SER A 135 -10.90 -21.97 -7.55
N ALA A 136 -11.76 -21.07 -8.05
CA ALA A 136 -12.87 -21.41 -8.94
C ALA A 136 -12.98 -20.60 -10.24
N SER A 137 -12.09 -19.65 -10.57
CA SER A 137 -12.11 -19.04 -11.91
C SER A 137 -10.77 -18.46 -12.38
N PRO A 138 -10.39 -18.64 -13.66
CA PRO A 138 -9.12 -18.16 -14.20
C PRO A 138 -9.12 -16.67 -14.58
N SER A 139 -10.24 -15.95 -14.40
CA SER A 139 -10.31 -14.52 -14.73
C SER A 139 -9.57 -13.68 -13.68
N PHE A 140 -8.37 -13.22 -14.02
CA PHE A 140 -7.66 -12.15 -13.32
C PHE A 140 -8.42 -10.83 -13.59
N SER A 141 -9.35 -10.46 -12.72
CA SER A 141 -9.92 -9.11 -12.72
C SER A 141 -9.31 -8.36 -11.54
N PRO A 142 -8.30 -7.50 -11.75
CA PRO A 142 -7.80 -6.64 -10.68
C PRO A 142 -8.94 -5.76 -10.16
N MET A 143 -9.05 -5.60 -8.84
CA MET A 143 -10.07 -4.78 -8.21
C MET A 143 -9.51 -3.40 -7.89
N PHE A 144 -10.33 -2.39 -8.10
CA PHE A 144 -10.02 -1.00 -7.81
C PHE A 144 -10.78 -0.59 -6.56
N ILE A 145 -10.08 -0.15 -5.52
CA ILE A 145 -10.69 0.30 -4.27
C ILE A 145 -10.43 1.80 -4.14
N LEU A 146 -11.37 2.60 -4.59
CA LEU A 146 -11.27 4.05 -4.44
C LEU A 146 -11.74 4.46 -3.03
N THR A 147 -10.79 4.68 -2.13
CA THR A 147 -11.06 5.15 -0.77
C THR A 147 -10.72 6.64 -0.65
N ILE A 148 -11.66 7.51 -0.99
CA ILE A 148 -11.47 8.96 -0.85
C ILE A 148 -11.60 9.35 0.63
N GLN A 149 -10.46 9.45 1.32
CA GLN A 149 -10.40 10.12 2.62
C GLN A 149 -10.06 11.58 2.40
N THR A 150 -10.89 12.49 2.90
CA THR A 150 -10.58 13.92 2.97
C THR A 150 -10.17 14.25 4.40
N THR A 151 -8.90 14.58 4.63
CA THR A 151 -8.50 15.17 5.90
C THR A 151 -8.77 16.67 5.82
N ALA A 152 -9.87 17.10 6.41
CA ALA A 152 -9.98 18.49 6.84
C ALA A 152 -8.98 18.66 7.99
N GLY A 153 -8.15 19.71 7.94
CA GLY A 153 -7.29 20.06 9.06
C GLY A 153 -8.15 20.15 10.33
N LEU A 154 -7.75 19.43 11.37
CA LEU A 154 -8.21 19.73 12.71
C LEU A 154 -7.66 21.12 13.04
N ASP A 155 -8.54 22.11 13.14
CA ASP A 155 -8.21 23.38 13.78
C ASP A 155 -7.65 23.09 15.17
N GLY A 156 -6.40 23.52 15.40
CA GLY A 156 -5.69 23.44 16.68
C GLY A 156 -4.41 24.25 16.64
#